data_AF-A0A1Q9K0I9-F1
#
_entry.id   AF-A0A1Q9K0I9-F1
#
_cell.length_a   1.000
_cell.length_b   1.000
_cell.length_c   1.000
_cell.angle_alpha   90.00
_cell.angle_beta   90.00
_cell.angle_gamma   90.00
#
_symmetry.space_group_name_H-M   'P 1'
#
loop_
_entity.id
_entity.type
_entity.pdbx_description
1 polymer ?
#
loop_
_entity_poly.entity_id
_entity_poly.type
_entity_poly.pdbx_seq_one_letter_code
_entity_poly.pdbx_strand_id
1 'polypeptide(L)'
;MGESNKESLKGRTIRTSDESYEKFRQIAQENFENQGQCFSTLIHLYELEQGKTILGERKMEIENFQMHINTLLKMFIQSLQMNEDAEERVKAGIQTTLDTKDRQIIYLQKERNQLAEKLEEKEESCQTIQLHLDQTKDLFQHEKENFQSIISQLTQTVQDKNDMIALLNHQKKELQTQLDETHTQDKKIRELESQLAQINQEKTSLSNQINLQQQIHEQEIEKMNRQLELEKEKYSFDLEKALLEQQKDLQLSWKQEKMEYDRKLELYQMKYVTALERIDKFSSKKE
;
A
#
# COMPACT_ATOMS: atom_id res chain seq x y z
N MET A 1 86.79 109.06 1.88
CA MET A 1 86.12 107.97 1.15
C MET A 1 87.10 106.82 1.13
N GLY A 2 86.87 105.80 1.97
CA GLY A 2 87.88 104.81 2.33
C GLY A 2 88.14 103.82 1.20
N GLU A 3 89.33 103.90 0.63
CA GLU A 3 89.85 103.07 -0.44
C GLU A 3 89.81 101.59 -0.08
N SER A 4 89.21 100.80 -0.97
CA SER A 4 89.36 99.34 -0.96
C SER A 4 90.81 99.01 -1.30
N ASN A 5 91.65 98.92 -0.27
CA ASN A 5 93.04 98.50 -0.40
C ASN A 5 93.06 96.99 -0.75
N LYS A 6 92.85 96.67 -2.03
CA LYS A 6 93.20 95.35 -2.58
C LYS A 6 94.71 95.27 -2.57
N GLU A 7 95.29 94.84 -1.45
CA GLU A 7 96.66 94.36 -1.43
C GLU A 7 96.77 93.24 -2.46
N SER A 8 97.38 93.53 -3.60
CA SER A 8 97.74 92.51 -4.59
C SER A 8 98.65 91.50 -3.90
N LEU A 9 98.24 90.23 -3.83
CA LEU A 9 99.07 89.13 -3.35
C LEU A 9 100.33 89.05 -4.22
N LYS A 10 101.41 89.66 -3.75
CA LYS A 10 102.73 89.59 -4.38
C LYS A 10 103.46 88.39 -3.79
N GLY A 11 103.96 87.50 -4.63
CA GLY A 11 104.86 86.44 -4.19
C GLY A 11 106.09 87.06 -3.52
N ARG A 12 106.27 86.80 -2.23
CA ARG A 12 107.43 87.24 -1.45
C ARG A 12 108.16 85.99 -0.96
N THR A 13 109.46 85.92 -1.21
CA THR A 13 110.28 84.78 -0.79
C THR A 13 110.86 85.04 0.59
N ILE A 14 110.56 84.16 1.54
CA ILE A 14 111.18 84.15 2.87
C ILE A 14 112.30 83.10 2.85
N ARG A 15 113.49 83.46 3.32
CA ARG A 15 114.58 82.50 3.50
C ARG A 15 114.36 81.76 4.81
N THR A 16 114.21 80.46 4.74
CA THR A 16 114.04 79.56 5.89
C THR A 16 114.80 78.26 5.65
N SER A 17 114.98 77.44 6.67
CA SER A 17 115.55 76.09 6.48
C SER A 17 114.54 75.18 5.78
N ASP A 18 115.03 74.20 5.03
CA ASP A 18 114.18 73.23 4.33
C ASP A 18 113.24 72.50 5.31
N GLU A 19 113.71 72.19 6.53
CA GLU A 19 112.90 71.57 7.58
C GLU A 19 111.72 72.45 8.04
N SER A 20 111.96 73.75 8.21
CA SER A 20 110.93 74.70 8.67
C SER A 20 109.91 74.97 7.57
N TYR A 21 110.36 75.01 6.31
CA TYR A 21 109.48 75.15 5.16
C TYR A 21 108.54 73.95 5.03
N GLU A 22 109.05 72.73 5.19
CA GLU A 22 108.24 71.52 5.05
C GLU A 22 107.21 71.38 6.17
N LYS A 23 107.58 71.69 7.42
CA LYS A 23 106.61 71.74 8.54
C LYS A 23 105.50 72.77 8.31
N PHE A 24 105.87 73.97 7.85
CA PHE A 24 104.88 75.01 7.53
C PHE A 24 103.94 74.58 6.40
N ARG A 25 104.49 73.94 5.36
CA ARG A 25 103.71 73.40 4.23
C ARG A 25 102.73 72.32 4.69
N GLN A 26 103.17 71.42 5.56
CA GLN A 26 102.33 70.36 6.11
C GLN A 26 101.16 70.93 6.93
N ILE A 27 101.45 71.86 7.84
CA ILE A 27 100.42 72.53 8.66
C ILE A 27 99.40 73.25 7.76
N ALA A 28 99.88 73.93 6.71
CA ALA A 28 99.03 74.62 5.76
C ALA A 28 98.13 73.68 4.94
N GLN A 29 98.54 72.42 4.69
CA GLN A 29 97.73 71.44 3.96
C GLN A 29 96.71 70.72 4.84
N GLU A 30 97.04 70.45 6.11
CA GLU A 30 96.16 69.71 7.01
C GLU A 30 95.01 70.57 7.56
N ASN A 31 95.24 71.87 7.78
CA ASN A 31 94.33 72.72 8.53
C ASN A 31 93.83 73.98 7.79
N PHE A 32 94.36 74.27 6.59
CA PHE A 32 94.05 75.49 5.84
C PHE A 32 93.92 75.21 4.33
N GLU A 33 93.31 76.14 3.59
CA GLU A 33 93.12 75.96 2.13
C GLU A 33 94.40 76.28 1.34
N ASN A 34 95.25 77.18 1.86
CA ASN A 34 96.53 77.52 1.22
C ASN A 34 97.57 78.07 2.23
N GLN A 35 98.83 78.08 1.78
CA GLN A 35 99.97 78.59 2.56
C GLN A 35 99.83 80.07 2.94
N GLY A 36 99.23 80.91 2.10
CA GLY A 36 99.01 82.33 2.42
C GLY A 36 98.06 82.51 3.61
N GLN A 37 96.99 81.73 3.65
CA GLN A 37 96.02 81.74 4.74
C GLN A 37 96.61 81.21 6.06
N CYS A 38 97.41 80.15 5.98
CA CYS A 38 98.18 79.64 7.12
C CYS A 38 99.16 80.72 7.65
N PHE A 39 99.88 81.40 6.74
CA PHE A 39 100.80 82.47 7.10
C PHE A 39 100.11 83.66 7.76
N SER A 40 99.00 84.15 7.20
CA SER A 40 98.20 85.22 7.79
C SER A 40 97.64 84.84 9.16
N THR A 41 97.21 83.59 9.33
CA THR A 41 96.70 83.09 10.62
C THR A 41 97.81 83.01 11.66
N LEU A 42 99.02 82.57 11.27
CA LEU A 42 100.19 82.57 12.17
C LEU A 42 100.62 83.98 12.56
N ILE A 43 100.56 84.95 11.65
CA ILE A 43 100.80 86.36 11.97
C ILE A 43 99.76 86.84 12.99
N HIS A 44 98.48 86.59 12.77
CA HIS A 44 97.45 86.98 13.73
C HIS A 44 97.60 86.27 15.08
N LEU A 45 97.95 84.98 15.12
CA LEU A 45 98.24 84.27 16.37
C LEU A 45 99.44 84.89 17.08
N TYR A 46 100.49 85.24 16.35
CA TYR A 46 101.66 85.94 16.91
C TYR A 46 101.31 87.33 17.43
N GLU A 47 100.50 88.12 16.70
CA GLU A 47 100.00 89.43 17.13
C GLU A 47 99.11 89.33 18.37
N LEU A 48 98.27 88.30 18.45
CA LEU A 48 97.40 88.01 19.59
C LEU A 48 98.24 87.63 20.81
N GLU A 49 99.30 86.84 20.62
CA GLU A 49 100.22 86.47 21.68
C GLU A 49 101.10 87.63 22.13
N GLN A 50 101.55 88.49 21.21
CA GLN A 50 102.20 89.77 21.54
C GLN A 50 101.25 90.71 22.31
N GLY A 51 99.96 90.75 21.92
CA GLY A 51 98.92 91.48 22.62
C GLY A 51 98.80 91.05 24.09
N LYS A 52 98.92 89.74 24.38
CA LYS A 52 98.97 89.23 25.76
C LYS A 52 100.22 89.67 26.53
N THR A 53 101.36 89.86 25.87
CA THR A 53 102.62 90.31 26.48
C THR A 53 102.61 91.82 26.77
N ILE A 54 101.95 92.61 25.94
CA ILE A 54 101.82 94.08 26.08
C ILE A 54 100.73 94.44 27.12
N LEU A 55 99.66 93.65 27.22
CA LEU A 55 98.56 93.82 28.18
C LEU A 55 98.82 93.07 29.51
N GLY A 56 100.05 93.09 30.01
CA GLY A 56 100.45 92.34 31.22
C GLY A 56 99.56 92.58 32.44
N GLU A 57 98.98 93.78 32.60
CA GLU A 57 98.05 94.11 33.69
C GLU A 57 96.62 93.55 33.52
N ARG A 58 96.21 93.15 32.30
CA ARG A 58 94.85 92.63 31.98
C ARG A 58 94.81 91.19 31.48
N LYS A 59 95.94 90.49 31.46
CA LYS A 59 96.05 89.08 31.04
C LYS A 59 95.00 88.18 31.70
N MET A 60 94.79 88.35 33.01
CA MET A 60 93.82 87.57 33.78
C MET A 60 92.37 87.82 33.33
N GLU A 61 92.01 89.05 32.93
CA GLU A 61 90.68 89.40 32.41
C GLU A 61 90.43 88.73 31.05
N ILE A 62 91.44 88.68 30.19
CA ILE A 62 91.37 88.01 28.88
C ILE A 62 91.25 86.49 29.05
N GLU A 63 92.02 85.89 29.96
CA GLU A 63 91.93 84.45 30.28
C GLU A 63 90.55 84.09 30.86
N ASN A 64 90.01 84.92 31.75
CA ASN A 64 88.66 84.74 32.29
C ASN A 64 87.57 84.87 31.22
N PHE A 65 87.69 85.84 30.30
CA PHE A 65 86.77 85.99 29.19
C PHE A 65 86.80 84.79 28.24
N GLN A 66 87.99 84.31 27.88
CA GLN A 66 88.16 83.09 27.08
C GLN A 66 87.58 81.86 27.80
N MET A 67 87.79 81.75 29.12
CA MET A 67 87.18 80.69 29.93
C MET A 67 85.65 80.76 29.87
N HIS A 68 85.06 81.96 29.99
CA HIS A 68 83.61 82.15 29.91
C HIS A 68 83.06 81.81 28.52
N ILE A 69 83.74 82.22 27.44
CA ILE A 69 83.38 81.82 26.06
C ILE A 69 83.45 80.30 25.91
N ASN A 70 84.51 79.66 26.39
CA ASN A 70 84.67 78.20 26.31
C ASN A 70 83.57 77.47 27.11
N THR A 71 83.18 78.01 28.27
CA THR A 71 82.05 77.47 29.04
C THR A 71 80.73 77.64 28.30
N LEU A 72 80.46 78.81 27.72
CA LEU A 72 79.28 79.07 26.88
C LEU A 72 79.22 78.15 25.67
N LEU A 73 80.34 77.96 24.96
CA LEU A 73 80.44 77.03 23.84
C LEU A 73 80.17 75.59 24.26
N LYS A 74 80.73 75.14 25.40
CA LYS A 74 80.44 73.82 25.95
C LYS A 74 78.96 73.64 26.28
N MET A 75 78.35 74.63 26.95
CA MET A 75 76.92 74.59 27.27
C MET A 75 76.05 74.58 26.01
N PHE A 76 76.42 75.33 24.98
CA PHE A 76 75.72 75.34 23.70
C PHE A 76 75.81 73.99 22.98
N ILE A 77 77.01 73.40 22.90
CA ILE A 77 77.21 72.05 22.32
C ILE A 77 76.41 71.02 23.11
N GLN A 78 76.44 71.08 24.45
CA GLN A 78 75.67 70.18 25.30
C GLN A 78 74.16 70.35 25.08
N SER A 79 73.65 71.58 24.92
CA SER A 79 72.24 71.83 24.61
C SER A 79 71.83 71.26 23.25
N LEU A 80 72.70 71.35 22.25
CA LEU A 80 72.44 70.75 20.93
C LEU A 80 72.38 69.22 21.01
N GLN A 81 73.35 68.60 21.71
CA GLN A 81 73.35 67.15 21.95
C GLN A 81 72.10 66.70 22.71
N MET A 82 71.71 67.41 23.76
CA MET A 82 70.48 67.11 24.50
C MET A 82 69.22 67.23 23.64
N ASN A 83 69.18 68.18 22.70
CA ASN A 83 68.05 68.30 21.77
C ASN A 83 68.02 67.14 20.77
N GLU A 84 69.17 66.77 20.19
CA GLU A 84 69.29 65.64 19.28
C GLU A 84 68.88 64.32 19.95
N ASP A 85 69.36 64.07 21.18
CA ASP A 85 68.97 62.91 21.99
C ASP A 85 67.46 62.89 22.30
N ALA A 86 66.86 64.07 22.53
CA ALA A 86 65.43 64.19 22.79
C ALA A 86 64.61 63.92 21.53
N GLU A 87 65.02 64.45 20.37
CA GLU A 87 64.37 64.19 19.09
C GLU A 87 64.46 62.71 18.71
N GLU A 88 65.61 62.07 18.88
CA GLU A 88 65.78 60.64 18.60
C GLU A 88 64.87 59.80 19.51
N ARG A 89 64.79 60.14 20.81
CA ARG A 89 63.90 59.47 21.75
C ARG A 89 62.43 59.61 21.36
N VAL A 90 62.00 60.81 20.96
CA VAL A 90 60.63 61.06 20.49
C VAL A 90 60.34 60.23 19.23
N LYS A 91 61.25 60.24 18.26
CA LYS A 91 61.11 59.48 17.01
C LYS A 91 61.02 57.98 17.27
N ALA A 92 61.86 57.43 18.15
CA ALA A 92 61.82 56.03 18.55
C ALA A 92 60.51 55.67 19.28
N GLY A 93 60.01 56.55 20.15
CA GLY A 93 58.72 56.38 20.82
C GLY A 93 57.54 56.36 19.85
N ILE A 94 57.53 57.26 18.87
CA ILE A 94 56.52 57.29 17.80
C ILE A 94 56.61 56.02 16.95
N GLN A 95 57.81 55.62 16.53
CA GLN A 95 58.00 54.40 15.72
C GLN A 95 57.50 53.16 16.47
N THR A 96 57.86 53.01 17.74
CA THR A 96 57.40 51.88 18.56
C THR A 96 55.88 51.86 18.69
N THR A 97 55.27 53.03 18.83
CA THR A 97 53.80 53.16 18.91
C THR A 97 53.13 52.79 17.59
N LEU A 98 53.69 53.25 16.47
CA LEU A 98 53.20 52.91 15.12
C LEU A 98 53.31 51.41 14.88
N ASP A 99 54.48 50.81 15.12
CA ASP A 99 54.69 49.37 14.95
C ASP A 99 53.72 48.53 15.79
N THR A 100 53.44 48.97 17.03
CA THR A 100 52.49 48.28 17.91
C THR A 100 51.06 48.37 17.38
N LYS A 101 50.66 49.56 16.89
CA LYS A 101 49.33 49.76 16.29
C LYS A 101 49.18 48.98 14.98
N ASP A 102 50.20 48.96 14.13
CA ASP A 102 50.17 48.19 12.87
C ASP A 102 50.03 46.69 13.14
N ARG A 103 50.77 46.15 14.13
CA ARG A 103 50.58 44.77 14.57
C ARG A 103 49.15 44.50 15.06
N GLN A 104 48.57 45.43 15.81
CA GLN A 104 47.20 45.31 16.29
C GLN A 104 46.18 45.38 15.15
N ILE A 105 46.40 46.24 14.16
CA ILE A 105 45.56 46.35 12.96
C ILE A 105 45.60 45.02 12.18
N ILE A 106 46.79 44.47 11.93
CA ILE A 106 46.96 43.20 11.23
C ILE A 106 46.26 42.07 11.99
N TYR A 107 46.41 42.03 13.31
CA TYR A 107 45.72 41.04 14.16
C TYR A 107 44.20 41.13 14.02
N LEU A 108 43.64 42.34 14.20
CA LEU A 108 42.20 42.58 14.10
C LEU A 108 41.65 42.27 12.70
N GLN A 109 42.39 42.59 11.65
CA GLN A 109 42.00 42.25 10.28
C GLN A 109 41.97 40.74 10.05
N LYS A 110 42.96 40.02 10.58
CA LYS A 110 43.00 38.55 10.50
C LYS A 110 41.83 37.93 11.26
N GLU A 111 41.55 38.41 12.47
CA GLU A 111 40.42 37.94 13.28
C GLU A 111 39.08 38.21 12.57
N ARG A 112 38.89 39.42 12.03
CA ARG A 112 37.69 39.76 11.26
C ARG A 112 37.50 38.84 10.05
N ASN A 113 38.56 38.56 9.31
CA ASN A 113 38.47 37.67 8.14
C ASN A 113 38.11 36.23 8.56
N GLN A 114 38.70 35.72 9.64
CA GLN A 114 38.35 34.40 10.18
C GLN A 114 36.90 34.33 10.67
N LEU A 115 36.38 35.41 11.27
CA LEU A 115 34.98 35.50 11.67
C LEU A 115 34.05 35.56 10.47
N ALA A 116 34.43 36.27 9.40
CA ALA A 116 33.65 36.33 8.16
C ALA A 116 33.57 34.95 7.47
N GLU A 117 34.69 34.24 7.36
CA GLU A 117 34.72 32.88 6.79
C GLU A 117 33.85 31.90 7.60
N LYS A 118 33.96 31.94 8.94
CA LYS A 118 33.09 31.13 9.81
C LYS A 118 31.61 31.50 9.70
N LEU A 119 31.30 32.78 9.46
CA LEU A 119 29.93 33.22 9.27
C LEU A 119 29.36 32.66 7.95
N GLU A 120 30.14 32.74 6.87
CA GLU A 120 29.79 32.19 5.56
C GLU A 120 29.57 30.68 5.64
N GLU A 121 30.49 29.93 6.24
CA GLU A 121 30.32 28.48 6.48
C GLU A 121 29.03 28.15 7.27
N LYS A 122 28.69 28.99 8.26
CA LYS A 122 27.48 28.81 9.06
C LYS A 122 26.21 29.17 8.30
N GLU A 123 26.25 30.19 7.45
CA GLU A 123 25.14 30.56 6.58
C GLU A 123 24.87 29.48 5.54
N GLU A 124 25.91 28.96 4.87
CA GLU A 124 25.79 27.82 3.94
C GLU A 124 25.24 26.57 4.63
N SER A 125 25.74 26.26 5.84
CA SER A 125 25.24 25.15 6.64
C SER A 125 23.77 25.34 7.02
N CYS A 126 23.36 26.55 7.42
CA CYS A 126 21.95 26.86 7.73
C CYS A 126 21.07 26.73 6.48
N GLN A 127 21.49 27.25 5.33
CA GLN A 127 20.76 27.11 4.07
C GLN A 127 20.58 25.64 3.68
N THR A 128 21.63 24.83 3.84
CA THR A 128 21.59 23.39 3.55
C THR A 128 20.61 22.67 4.50
N ILE A 129 20.68 22.97 5.81
CA ILE A 129 19.74 22.42 6.79
C ILE A 129 18.30 22.83 6.45
N GLN A 130 18.09 24.08 6.05
CA GLN A 130 16.76 24.58 5.73
C GLN A 130 16.19 23.94 4.46
N LEU A 131 17.01 23.75 3.43
CA LEU A 131 16.65 23.00 2.23
C LEU A 131 16.24 21.55 2.57
N HIS A 132 17.02 20.86 3.40
CA HIS A 132 16.68 19.50 3.85
C HIS A 132 15.42 19.45 4.71
N LEU A 133 15.20 20.47 5.56
CA LEU A 133 13.98 20.59 6.36
C LEU A 133 12.75 20.71 5.46
N ASP A 134 12.82 21.55 4.43
CA ASP A 134 11.71 21.77 3.51
C ASP A 134 11.44 20.52 2.64
N GLN A 135 12.49 19.87 2.13
CA GLN A 135 12.36 18.57 1.44
C GLN A 135 11.72 17.50 2.32
N THR A 136 12.11 17.45 3.60
CA THR A 136 11.56 16.46 4.54
C THR A 136 10.09 16.74 4.85
N LYS A 137 9.69 18.02 4.96
CA LYS A 137 8.29 18.41 5.13
C LYS A 137 7.44 18.00 3.93
N ASP A 138 7.94 18.23 2.72
CA ASP A 138 7.22 17.87 1.49
C ASP A 138 7.03 16.35 1.39
N LEU A 139 8.09 15.57 1.65
CA LEU A 139 8.01 14.10 1.69
C LEU A 139 7.01 13.61 2.75
N PHE A 140 7.06 14.18 3.95
CA PHE A 140 6.14 13.82 5.03
C PHE A 140 4.69 14.14 4.68
N GLN A 141 4.43 15.28 4.06
CA GLN A 141 3.09 15.66 3.61
C GLN A 141 2.58 14.71 2.51
N HIS A 142 3.45 14.35 1.56
CA HIS A 142 3.11 13.42 0.49
C HIS A 142 2.83 12.00 1.00
N GLU A 143 3.60 11.51 1.98
CA GLU A 143 3.34 10.24 2.66
C GLU A 143 2.03 10.28 3.45
N LYS A 144 1.77 11.38 4.17
CA LYS A 144 0.52 11.57 4.91
C LYS A 144 -0.70 11.50 4.00
N GLU A 145 -0.67 12.17 2.86
CA GLU A 145 -1.75 12.12 1.86
C GLU A 145 -1.92 10.72 1.26
N ASN A 146 -0.81 10.02 0.99
CA ASN A 146 -0.85 8.64 0.53
C ASN A 146 -1.50 7.70 1.56
N PHE A 147 -1.09 7.78 2.83
CA PHE A 147 -1.69 6.99 3.91
C PHE A 147 -3.18 7.32 4.09
N GLN A 148 -3.57 8.59 4.00
CA GLN A 148 -4.98 8.97 4.06
C GLN A 148 -5.80 8.34 2.92
N SER A 149 -5.27 8.35 1.70
CA SER A 149 -5.89 7.70 0.54
C SER A 149 -6.04 6.19 0.77
N ILE A 150 -4.97 5.52 1.21
CA ILE A 150 -5.00 4.07 1.51
C ILE A 150 -6.01 3.75 2.62
N ILE A 151 -6.03 4.53 3.70
CA ILE A 151 -7.00 4.35 4.79
C ILE A 151 -8.43 4.51 4.27
N SER A 152 -8.69 5.51 3.42
CA SER A 152 -10.01 5.69 2.81
C SER A 152 -10.42 4.48 1.96
N GLN A 153 -9.51 3.95 1.14
CA GLN A 153 -9.78 2.77 0.30
C GLN A 153 -10.02 1.51 1.13
N LEU A 154 -9.22 1.28 2.17
CA LEU A 154 -9.39 0.16 3.08
C LEU A 154 -10.70 0.27 3.87
N THR A 155 -11.06 1.47 4.31
CA THR A 155 -12.33 1.73 5.01
C THR A 155 -13.52 1.40 4.12
N GLN A 156 -13.49 1.84 2.85
CA GLN A 156 -14.53 1.49 1.87
C GLN A 156 -14.60 -0.02 1.65
N THR A 157 -13.45 -0.69 1.49
CA THR A 157 -13.40 -2.14 1.28
C THR A 157 -13.97 -2.92 2.47
N VAL A 158 -13.70 -2.45 3.70
CA VAL A 158 -14.27 -3.04 4.92
C VAL A 158 -15.79 -2.83 4.95
N GLN A 159 -16.27 -1.64 4.57
CA GLN A 159 -17.70 -1.37 4.48
C GLN A 159 -18.39 -2.29 3.47
N ASP A 160 -17.85 -2.39 2.25
CA ASP A 160 -18.39 -3.26 1.20
C ASP A 160 -18.44 -4.74 1.65
N LYS A 161 -17.41 -5.20 2.36
CA LYS A 161 -17.36 -6.56 2.93
C LYS A 161 -18.42 -6.75 4.02
N ASN A 162 -18.64 -5.76 4.88
CA ASN A 162 -19.67 -5.83 5.91
C ASN A 162 -21.07 -5.90 5.30
N ASP A 163 -21.32 -5.11 4.25
CA ASP A 163 -22.59 -5.12 3.51
C ASP A 163 -22.81 -6.48 2.84
N MET A 164 -21.77 -7.07 2.25
CA MET A 164 -21.82 -8.42 1.69
C MET A 164 -22.09 -9.49 2.75
N ILE A 165 -21.47 -9.39 3.94
CA ILE A 165 -21.73 -10.31 5.06
C ILE A 165 -23.20 -10.19 5.50
N ALA A 166 -23.74 -8.98 5.58
CA ALA A 166 -25.16 -8.78 5.91
C ALA A 166 -26.08 -9.46 4.89
N LEU A 167 -25.78 -9.32 3.59
CA LEU A 167 -26.53 -9.96 2.51
C LEU A 167 -26.46 -11.49 2.60
N LEU A 168 -25.27 -12.06 2.77
CA LEU A 168 -25.07 -13.51 2.90
C LEU A 168 -25.80 -14.07 4.14
N ASN A 169 -25.79 -13.34 5.25
CA ASN A 169 -26.54 -13.73 6.45
C ASN A 169 -28.06 -13.69 6.20
N HIS A 170 -28.56 -12.72 5.43
CA HIS A 170 -29.95 -12.66 5.03
C HIS A 170 -30.33 -13.87 4.16
N GLN A 171 -29.56 -14.14 3.10
CA GLN A 171 -29.77 -15.30 2.23
C GLN A 171 -29.70 -16.63 2.98
N LYS A 172 -28.75 -16.77 3.92
CA LYS A 172 -28.66 -17.95 4.78
C LYS A 172 -29.94 -18.14 5.60
N LYS A 173 -30.50 -17.06 6.14
CA LYS A 173 -31.76 -17.11 6.91
C LYS A 173 -32.95 -17.50 6.04
N GLU A 174 -33.03 -16.98 4.81
CA GLU A 174 -34.06 -17.37 3.85
C GLU A 174 -33.97 -18.85 3.48
N LEU A 175 -32.77 -19.33 3.12
CA LEU A 175 -32.53 -20.75 2.82
C LEU A 175 -32.85 -21.66 4.01
N GLN A 176 -32.50 -21.25 5.23
CA GLN A 176 -32.85 -21.98 6.45
C GLN A 176 -34.37 -22.11 6.58
N THR A 177 -35.11 -21.03 6.33
CA THR A 177 -36.58 -21.02 6.39
C THR A 177 -37.18 -21.96 5.33
N GLN A 178 -36.68 -21.91 4.09
CA GLN A 178 -37.09 -22.82 3.03
C GLN A 178 -36.77 -24.29 3.34
N LEU A 179 -35.61 -24.56 3.96
CA LEU A 179 -35.24 -25.91 4.38
C LEU A 179 -36.21 -26.44 5.45
N ASP A 180 -36.58 -25.60 6.42
CA ASP A 180 -37.56 -25.96 7.43
C ASP A 180 -38.94 -26.22 6.82
N GLU A 181 -39.38 -25.37 5.86
CA GLU A 181 -40.61 -25.57 5.11
C GLU A 181 -40.62 -26.89 4.32
N THR A 182 -39.57 -27.19 3.56
CA THR A 182 -39.45 -28.46 2.83
C THR A 182 -39.45 -29.66 3.78
N HIS A 183 -38.80 -29.58 4.94
CA HIS A 183 -38.87 -30.64 5.96
C HIS A 183 -40.29 -30.85 6.49
N THR A 184 -41.08 -29.78 6.67
CA THR A 184 -42.49 -29.92 7.06
C THR A 184 -43.34 -30.56 5.96
N GLN A 185 -43.08 -30.21 4.70
CA GLN A 185 -43.77 -30.81 3.55
C GLN A 185 -43.42 -32.30 3.41
N ASP A 186 -42.15 -32.67 3.55
CA ASP A 186 -41.69 -34.06 3.51
C ASP A 186 -42.35 -34.91 4.60
N LYS A 187 -42.48 -34.39 5.82
CA LYS A 187 -43.23 -35.09 6.90
C LYS A 187 -44.67 -35.35 6.50
N LYS A 188 -45.35 -34.35 5.92
CA LYS A 188 -46.73 -34.47 5.47
C LYS A 188 -46.89 -35.45 4.30
N ILE A 189 -45.94 -35.49 3.38
CA ILE A 189 -45.90 -36.47 2.30
C ILE A 189 -45.78 -37.88 2.88
N ARG A 190 -44.85 -38.12 3.82
CA ARG A 190 -44.70 -39.43 4.48
C ARG A 190 -45.97 -39.87 5.23
N GLU A 191 -46.65 -38.94 5.90
CA GLU A 191 -47.95 -39.22 6.54
C GLU A 191 -49.01 -39.63 5.53
N LEU A 192 -49.13 -38.88 4.42
CA LEU A 192 -50.06 -39.22 3.33
C LEU A 192 -49.72 -40.55 2.65
N GLU A 193 -48.44 -40.85 2.42
CA GLU A 193 -47.98 -42.13 1.89
C GLU A 193 -48.35 -43.29 2.83
N SER A 194 -48.21 -43.10 4.15
CA SER A 194 -48.61 -44.09 5.14
C SER A 194 -50.14 -44.31 5.13
N GLN A 195 -50.92 -43.24 5.06
CA GLN A 195 -52.38 -43.33 4.94
C GLN A 195 -52.81 -44.03 3.64
N LEU A 196 -52.18 -43.69 2.51
CA LEU A 196 -52.44 -44.35 1.23
C LEU A 196 -52.08 -45.85 1.28
N ALA A 197 -50.99 -46.21 1.95
CA ALA A 197 -50.62 -47.62 2.13
C ALA A 197 -51.67 -48.37 2.96
N GLN A 198 -52.16 -47.77 4.06
CA GLN A 198 -53.24 -48.35 4.87
C GLN A 198 -54.52 -48.53 4.06
N ILE A 199 -54.98 -47.49 3.35
CA ILE A 199 -56.18 -47.56 2.50
C ILE A 199 -56.03 -48.63 1.41
N ASN A 200 -54.84 -48.75 0.79
CA ASN A 200 -54.59 -49.80 -0.20
C ASN A 200 -54.61 -51.21 0.42
N GLN A 201 -54.10 -51.37 1.64
CA GLN A 201 -54.19 -52.63 2.38
C GLN A 201 -55.64 -52.98 2.73
N GLU A 202 -56.43 -52.00 3.18
CA GLU A 202 -57.87 -52.17 3.41
C GLU A 202 -58.60 -52.54 2.12
N LYS A 203 -58.34 -51.84 1.02
CA LYS A 203 -58.91 -52.11 -0.30
C LYS A 203 -58.60 -53.54 -0.79
N THR A 204 -57.35 -54.00 -0.63
CA THR A 204 -56.98 -55.37 -1.01
C THR A 204 -57.65 -56.40 -0.11
N SER A 205 -57.78 -56.14 1.19
CA SER A 205 -58.51 -57.03 2.12
C SER A 205 -60.01 -57.13 1.78
N LEU A 206 -60.67 -56.00 1.49
CA LEU A 206 -62.06 -55.96 1.06
C LEU A 206 -62.25 -56.64 -0.29
N SER A 207 -61.34 -56.42 -1.24
CA SER A 207 -61.39 -57.09 -2.55
C SER A 207 -61.26 -58.61 -2.40
N ASN A 208 -60.39 -59.09 -1.50
CA ASN A 208 -60.26 -60.52 -1.20
C ASN A 208 -61.53 -61.08 -0.54
N GLN A 209 -62.15 -60.33 0.38
CA GLN A 209 -63.43 -60.71 0.99
C GLN A 209 -64.55 -60.81 -0.04
N ILE A 210 -64.67 -59.82 -0.94
CA ILE A 210 -65.65 -59.83 -2.03
C ILE A 210 -65.42 -61.04 -2.94
N ASN A 211 -64.19 -61.32 -3.36
CA ASN A 211 -63.88 -62.48 -4.19
C ASN A 211 -64.24 -63.80 -3.50
N LEU A 212 -63.97 -63.92 -2.19
CA LEU A 212 -64.35 -65.11 -1.42
C LEU A 212 -65.88 -65.26 -1.33
N GLN A 213 -66.61 -64.18 -1.09
CA GLN A 213 -68.07 -64.20 -1.10
C GLN A 213 -68.63 -64.57 -2.48
N GLN A 214 -68.06 -64.04 -3.55
CA GLN A 214 -68.43 -64.41 -4.92
C GLN A 214 -68.24 -65.91 -5.16
N GLN A 215 -67.10 -66.49 -4.77
CA GLN A 215 -66.87 -67.93 -4.87
C GLN A 215 -67.86 -68.76 -4.06
N ILE A 216 -68.21 -68.32 -2.85
CA ILE A 216 -69.23 -69.00 -2.03
C ILE A 216 -70.59 -68.98 -2.74
N HIS A 217 -71.02 -67.80 -3.22
CA HIS A 217 -72.29 -67.68 -3.94
C HIS A 217 -72.30 -68.47 -5.25
N GLU A 218 -71.17 -68.54 -5.97
CA GLU A 218 -71.04 -69.34 -7.19
C GLU A 218 -71.18 -70.84 -6.90
N GLN A 219 -70.57 -71.32 -5.80
CA GLN A 219 -70.76 -72.70 -5.32
C GLN A 219 -72.21 -72.96 -4.86
N GLU A 220 -72.87 -71.99 -4.23
CA GLU A 220 -74.28 -72.10 -3.84
C GLU A 220 -75.20 -72.19 -5.07
N ILE A 221 -74.96 -71.36 -6.08
CA ILE A 221 -75.67 -71.40 -7.36
C ILE A 221 -75.45 -72.75 -8.06
N GLU A 222 -74.22 -73.28 -8.10
CA GLU A 222 -73.94 -74.60 -8.67
C GLU A 222 -74.70 -75.72 -7.92
N LYS A 223 -74.72 -75.68 -6.58
CA LYS A 223 -75.49 -76.65 -5.78
C LYS A 223 -76.97 -76.56 -6.08
N MET A 224 -77.52 -75.35 -6.15
CA MET A 224 -78.93 -75.10 -6.46
C MET A 224 -79.27 -75.60 -7.87
N ASN A 225 -78.41 -75.36 -8.86
CA ASN A 225 -78.58 -75.83 -10.23
C ASN A 225 -78.56 -77.37 -10.30
N ARG A 226 -77.63 -78.04 -9.61
CA ARG A 226 -77.60 -79.52 -9.53
C ARG A 226 -78.87 -80.07 -8.90
N GLN A 227 -79.40 -79.42 -7.85
CA GLN A 227 -80.66 -79.81 -7.24
C GLN A 227 -81.83 -79.67 -8.23
N LEU A 228 -81.89 -78.55 -8.95
CA LEU A 228 -82.91 -78.31 -9.98
C LEU A 228 -82.83 -79.35 -11.12
N GLU A 229 -81.61 -79.75 -11.53
CA GLU A 229 -81.40 -80.79 -12.55
C GLU A 229 -81.89 -82.16 -12.09
N LEU A 230 -81.58 -82.54 -10.85
CA LEU A 230 -82.10 -83.78 -10.25
C LEU A 230 -83.63 -83.77 -10.14
N GLU A 231 -84.24 -82.63 -9.84
CA GLU A 231 -85.71 -82.49 -9.85
C GLU A 231 -86.28 -82.61 -11.27
N LYS A 232 -85.64 -82.00 -12.27
CA LYS A 232 -86.04 -82.13 -13.68
C LYS A 232 -85.94 -83.58 -14.17
N GLU A 233 -84.86 -84.30 -13.85
CA GLU A 233 -84.70 -85.71 -14.21
C GLU A 233 -85.75 -86.59 -13.54
N LYS A 234 -86.06 -86.35 -12.26
CA LYS A 234 -87.17 -87.05 -11.57
C LYS A 234 -88.50 -86.80 -12.26
N TYR A 235 -88.79 -85.54 -12.57
CA TYR A 235 -90.03 -85.17 -13.26
C TYR A 235 -90.12 -85.80 -14.66
N SER A 236 -89.03 -85.82 -15.43
CA SER A 236 -89.02 -86.47 -16.75
C SER A 236 -89.19 -87.99 -16.64
N PHE A 237 -88.57 -88.63 -15.65
CA PHE A 237 -88.73 -90.06 -15.39
C PHE A 237 -90.19 -90.40 -15.02
N ASP A 238 -90.81 -89.60 -14.16
CA ASP A 238 -92.22 -89.78 -13.78
C ASP A 238 -93.16 -89.58 -15.00
N LEU A 239 -92.86 -88.60 -15.86
CA LEU A 239 -93.62 -88.36 -17.09
C LEU A 239 -93.48 -89.52 -18.09
N GLU A 240 -92.26 -90.03 -18.28
CA GLU A 240 -91.97 -91.15 -19.19
C GLU A 240 -92.65 -92.44 -18.71
N LYS A 241 -92.64 -92.69 -17.39
CA LYS A 241 -93.38 -93.80 -16.78
C LYS A 241 -94.88 -93.70 -17.04
N ALA A 242 -95.48 -92.52 -16.87
CA ALA A 242 -96.91 -92.29 -17.14
C ALA A 242 -97.27 -92.49 -18.63
N LEU A 243 -96.40 -92.04 -19.55
CA LEU A 243 -96.54 -92.26 -20.99
C LEU A 243 -96.50 -93.73 -21.37
N LEU A 244 -95.61 -94.51 -20.75
CA LEU A 244 -95.51 -95.95 -20.97
C LEU A 244 -96.76 -96.69 -20.46
N GLU A 245 -97.30 -96.25 -19.33
CA GLU A 245 -98.54 -96.77 -18.76
C GLU A 245 -99.73 -96.50 -19.69
N GLN A 246 -99.83 -95.27 -20.21
CA GLN A 246 -100.82 -94.90 -21.21
C GLN A 246 -100.67 -95.69 -22.52
N GLN A 247 -99.44 -95.94 -22.98
CA GLN A 247 -99.17 -96.78 -24.16
C GLN A 247 -99.63 -98.24 -23.95
N LYS A 248 -99.43 -98.79 -22.75
CA LYS A 248 -99.90 -100.15 -22.42
C LYS A 248 -101.43 -100.21 -22.44
N ASP A 249 -102.10 -99.20 -21.90
CA ASP A 249 -103.57 -99.13 -21.90
C ASP A 249 -104.12 -99.03 -23.33
N LEU A 250 -103.50 -98.22 -24.19
CA LEU A 250 -103.82 -98.13 -25.61
C LEU A 250 -103.60 -99.47 -26.35
N GLN A 251 -102.53 -100.19 -26.05
CA GLN A 251 -102.29 -101.53 -26.60
C GLN A 251 -103.35 -102.55 -26.18
N LEU A 252 -103.80 -102.49 -24.93
CA LEU A 252 -104.87 -103.33 -24.39
C LEU A 252 -106.20 -103.03 -25.08
N SER A 253 -106.55 -101.75 -25.22
CA SER A 253 -107.72 -101.28 -25.98
C SER A 253 -107.69 -101.78 -27.42
N TRP A 254 -106.54 -101.62 -28.11
CA TRP A 254 -106.40 -102.05 -29.51
C TRP A 254 -106.55 -103.56 -29.67
N LYS A 255 -106.03 -104.36 -28.73
CA LYS A 255 -106.23 -105.82 -28.72
C LYS A 255 -107.70 -106.19 -28.53
N GLN A 256 -108.42 -105.51 -27.63
CA GLN A 256 -109.85 -105.75 -27.42
C GLN A 256 -110.67 -105.41 -28.66
N GLU A 257 -110.39 -104.27 -29.29
CA GLU A 257 -111.09 -103.81 -30.49
C GLU A 257 -110.82 -104.72 -31.71
N LYS A 258 -109.59 -105.22 -31.84
CA LYS A 258 -109.24 -106.24 -32.84
C LYS A 258 -110.00 -107.55 -32.63
N MET A 259 -110.13 -108.00 -31.39
CA MET A 259 -110.87 -109.21 -31.04
C MET A 259 -112.37 -109.09 -31.36
N GLU A 260 -112.96 -107.92 -31.16
CA GLU A 260 -114.33 -107.64 -31.59
C GLU A 260 -114.50 -107.64 -33.11
N TYR A 261 -113.49 -107.13 -33.83
CA TYR A 261 -113.50 -107.10 -35.30
C TYR A 261 -113.42 -108.52 -35.87
N ASP A 262 -112.55 -109.37 -35.34
CA ASP A 262 -112.42 -110.78 -35.74
C ASP A 262 -113.74 -111.55 -35.46
N ARG A 263 -114.39 -111.28 -34.32
CA ARG A 263 -115.70 -111.86 -33.98
C ARG A 263 -116.82 -111.42 -34.94
N LYS A 264 -116.80 -110.17 -35.42
CA LYS A 264 -117.73 -109.70 -36.47
C LYS A 264 -117.44 -110.37 -37.82
N LEU A 265 -116.18 -110.64 -38.14
CA LEU A 265 -115.78 -111.29 -39.40
C LEU A 265 -116.30 -112.74 -39.47
N GLU A 266 -116.20 -113.51 -38.38
CA GLU A 266 -116.76 -114.87 -38.28
C GLU A 266 -118.28 -114.88 -38.48
N LEU A 267 -118.99 -113.92 -37.89
CA LEU A 267 -120.44 -113.74 -38.07
C LEU A 267 -120.83 -113.45 -39.54
N TYR A 268 -120.00 -112.70 -40.27
CA TYR A 268 -120.21 -112.45 -41.70
C TYR A 268 -119.93 -113.71 -42.55
N GLN A 269 -118.91 -114.48 -42.23
CA GLN A 269 -118.62 -115.74 -42.92
C GLN A 269 -119.73 -116.78 -42.70
N MET A 270 -120.26 -116.88 -41.48
CA MET A 270 -121.36 -117.80 -41.17
C MET A 270 -122.63 -117.48 -41.97
N LYS A 271 -122.97 -116.18 -42.13
CA LYS A 271 -124.11 -115.73 -42.94
C LYS A 271 -123.96 -116.00 -44.44
N TYR A 272 -122.74 -115.97 -44.97
CA TYR A 272 -122.47 -116.24 -46.38
C TYR A 272 -122.65 -117.74 -46.71
N VAL A 273 -122.23 -118.62 -45.80
CA VAL A 273 -122.42 -120.08 -45.95
C VAL A 273 -123.89 -120.47 -45.93
N THR A 274 -124.72 -119.85 -45.07
CA THR A 274 -126.17 -120.13 -45.01
C THR A 274 -126.94 -119.63 -46.24
N ALA A 275 -126.40 -118.67 -46.99
CA ALA A 275 -127.00 -118.13 -48.20
C ALA A 275 -126.77 -119.04 -49.43
N LEU A 276 -125.65 -119.75 -49.49
CA LEU A 276 -125.32 -120.67 -50.59
C LEU A 276 -126.13 -121.98 -50.52
N GLU A 277 -126.42 -122.50 -49.32
CA GLU A 277 -127.27 -123.70 -49.14
C GLU A 277 -128.76 -123.48 -49.50
N ARG A 278 -129.20 -122.22 -49.65
CA ARG A 278 -130.57 -121.87 -50.09
C ARG A 278 -130.74 -121.79 -51.61
N ILE A 279 -129.67 -121.69 -52.39
CA ILE A 279 -129.73 -121.60 -53.86
C ILE A 279 -129.78 -123.00 -54.51
N ASP A 280 -129.24 -124.03 -53.86
CA ASP A 280 -129.25 -125.42 -54.35
C ASP A 280 -130.62 -126.14 -54.28
N LYS A 281 -131.66 -125.51 -53.69
CA LYS A 281 -133.02 -126.07 -53.57
C LYS A 281 -134.04 -125.52 -54.57
N PHE A 282 -133.66 -124.66 -55.53
CA PHE A 282 -134.59 -124.02 -56.47
C PHE A 282 -134.42 -124.36 -57.97
N SER A 283 -133.47 -125.21 -58.37
CA SER A 283 -133.29 -125.67 -59.78
C SER A 283 -133.85 -127.07 -60.10
N SER A 284 -134.53 -127.73 -59.15
CA SER A 284 -135.23 -129.01 -59.39
C SER A 284 -136.76 -128.85 -59.37
N LYS A 285 -137.33 -128.02 -60.27
CA LYS A 285 -138.71 -128.10 -60.82
C LYS A 285 -139.01 -126.95 -61.80
N LYS A 286 -138.64 -127.11 -63.07
CA LYS A 286 -139.43 -126.77 -64.27
C LYS A 286 -138.73 -127.30 -65.53
N GLU A 287 -139.43 -128.23 -66.18
CA GLU A 287 -139.40 -128.61 -67.62
C GLU A 287 -138.05 -128.78 -68.32
#